data_AF-A0A7S0BTH3-F1
#
_entry.id   AF-A0A7S0BTH3-F1
#
_cell.length_a   1.000
_cell.length_b   1.000
_cell.length_c   1.000
_cell.angle_alpha   90.00
_cell.angle_beta   90.00
_cell.angle_gamma   90.00
#
_symmetry.space_group_name_H-M   'P 1'
#
loop_
_entity.id
_entity.type
_entity.pdbx_description
1 polymer ?
#
loop_
_entity_poly.entity_id
_entity_poly.type
_entity_poly.pdbx_seq_one_letter_code
_entity_poly.pdbx_strand_id
1 'polypeptide(L)'
;MEIDPTADEDLLPKPGDEPSSEALNKGCVEGLITAHGTKGCYQVSCRLTIPFEPGYKFTSISVSEASVLLAKADKHDLIKAKKGCLTAASCFEELIVERLSSRGIKWEFLD
;
A
#
# COMPACT_ATOMS: atom_id res chain seq x y z
N MET A 1 -38.96 -12.25 -7.39
CA MET A 1 -37.66 -12.81 -7.01
C MET A 1 -37.27 -12.09 -5.74
N GLU A 2 -37.63 -12.65 -4.59
CA GLU A 2 -37.26 -12.11 -3.28
C GLU A 2 -35.78 -12.41 -3.06
N ILE A 3 -35.00 -11.38 -2.73
CA ILE A 3 -33.60 -11.53 -2.36
C ILE A 3 -33.61 -11.84 -0.86
N ASP A 4 -33.12 -13.01 -0.49
CA ASP A 4 -32.95 -13.42 0.90
C ASP A 4 -31.81 -12.59 1.52
N PRO A 5 -32.11 -11.72 2.51
CA PRO A 5 -31.11 -10.85 3.13
C PRO A 5 -30.11 -11.60 4.02
N THR A 6 -30.31 -12.91 4.24
CA THR A 6 -29.40 -13.75 5.05
C THR A 6 -28.41 -14.56 4.21
N ALA A 7 -28.55 -14.56 2.89
CA ALA A 7 -27.72 -15.37 1.99
C ALA A 7 -26.22 -14.99 2.01
N ASP A 8 -25.88 -13.75 2.43
CA ASP A 8 -24.50 -13.27 2.52
C ASP A 8 -23.81 -13.61 3.87
N GLU A 9 -24.55 -13.97 4.93
CA GLU A 9 -23.97 -14.20 6.27
C GLU A 9 -23.04 -15.42 6.34
N ASP A 10 -23.24 -16.41 5.46
CA ASP A 10 -22.42 -17.63 5.39
C ASP A 10 -21.31 -17.58 4.34
N LEU A 11 -21.27 -16.53 3.50
CA LEU A 11 -20.29 -16.39 2.42
C LEU A 11 -19.07 -15.54 2.81
N LEU A 12 -19.20 -14.70 3.82
CA LEU A 12 -18.14 -13.82 4.31
C LEU A 12 -17.75 -14.19 5.75
N PRO A 13 -16.46 -14.09 6.11
CA PRO A 13 -16.03 -14.29 7.49
C PRO A 13 -16.73 -13.31 8.42
N LYS A 14 -17.03 -13.74 9.65
CA LYS A 14 -17.70 -12.87 10.62
C LYS A 14 -16.78 -11.73 11.01
N PRO A 15 -17.30 -10.55 11.38
CA PRO A 15 -16.48 -9.48 11.93
C PRO A 15 -15.64 -9.99 13.11
N GLY A 16 -14.32 -9.89 12.99
CA GLY A 16 -13.37 -10.39 14.01
C GLY A 16 -12.78 -11.77 13.72
N ASP A 17 -13.27 -12.49 12.71
CA ASP A 17 -12.61 -13.70 12.22
C ASP A 17 -11.35 -13.30 11.43
N GLU A 18 -10.19 -13.74 11.92
CA GLU A 18 -8.94 -13.55 11.19
C GLU A 18 -8.92 -14.45 9.94
N PRO A 19 -8.34 -13.98 8.81
CA PRO A 19 -8.09 -14.85 7.68
C PRO A 19 -7.20 -16.03 8.10
N SER A 20 -7.43 -17.22 7.52
CA SER A 20 -6.59 -18.37 7.78
C SER A 20 -5.11 -18.07 7.49
N SER A 21 -4.17 -18.76 8.15
CA SER A 21 -2.74 -18.57 7.89
C SER A 21 -2.36 -18.76 6.42
N GLU A 22 -3.10 -19.61 5.70
CA GLU A 22 -2.95 -19.78 4.27
C GLU A 22 -3.43 -18.55 3.48
N ALA A 23 -4.58 -17.98 3.82
CA ALA A 23 -5.09 -16.74 3.23
C ALA A 23 -4.19 -15.53 3.52
N LEU A 24 -3.63 -15.42 4.73
CA LEU A 24 -2.65 -14.39 5.09
C LEU A 24 -1.34 -14.53 4.27
N ASN A 25 -0.94 -15.77 3.95
CA ASN A 25 0.28 -16.03 3.19
C ASN A 25 0.10 -15.93 1.68
N LYS A 26 -1.10 -16.25 1.16
CA LYS A 26 -1.46 -16.18 -0.26
C LYS A 26 -2.07 -14.84 -0.68
N GLY A 27 -2.47 -14.01 0.29
CA GLY A 27 -3.14 -12.74 0.01
C GLY A 27 -2.30 -11.87 -0.91
N CYS A 28 -2.85 -11.54 -2.07
CA CYS A 28 -2.36 -10.48 -2.92
C CYS A 28 -3.40 -9.36 -2.91
N VAL A 29 -2.93 -8.12 -2.83
CA VAL A 29 -3.76 -6.96 -3.12
C VAL A 29 -3.26 -6.31 -4.38
N GLU A 30 -4.19 -6.05 -5.28
CA GLU A 30 -3.97 -5.21 -6.45
C GLU A 30 -4.79 -3.93 -6.30
N GLY A 31 -4.12 -2.80 -6.42
CA GLY A 31 -4.74 -1.48 -6.47
C GLY A 31 -4.55 -0.87 -7.85
N LEU A 32 -5.60 -0.25 -8.38
CA LEU A 32 -5.49 0.59 -9.57
C LEU A 32 -5.56 2.06 -9.14
N ILE A 33 -4.48 2.78 -9.38
CA ILE A 33 -4.38 4.22 -9.12
C ILE A 33 -4.58 4.92 -10.46
N THR A 34 -5.63 5.73 -10.59
CA THR A 34 -5.86 6.57 -11.78
C THR A 34 -5.75 8.04 -11.42
N ALA A 35 -5.09 8.82 -12.26
CA ALA A 35 -4.94 10.26 -12.12
C ALA A 35 -5.37 10.95 -13.41
N HIS A 36 -6.16 12.02 -13.29
CA HIS A 36 -6.64 12.82 -14.42
C HIS A 36 -6.03 14.21 -14.40
N GLY A 37 -5.50 14.65 -15.53
CA GLY A 37 -4.99 16.00 -15.72
C GLY A 37 -6.09 17.05 -15.63
N THR A 38 -5.81 18.18 -14.96
CA THR A 38 -6.77 19.27 -14.72
C THR A 38 -7.30 19.97 -15.98
N LYS A 39 -6.64 19.77 -17.14
CA LYS A 39 -7.02 20.34 -18.43
C LYS A 39 -7.42 19.29 -19.49
N GLY A 40 -7.69 18.05 -19.06
CA GLY A 40 -8.54 17.12 -19.82
C GLY A 40 -7.91 16.30 -20.94
N CYS A 41 -6.58 16.12 -21.02
CA CYS A 41 -6.00 15.28 -22.10
C CYS A 41 -5.01 14.20 -21.66
N TYR A 42 -4.81 13.96 -20.35
CA TYR A 42 -4.01 12.82 -19.92
C TYR A 42 -4.65 12.14 -18.73
N GLN A 43 -4.77 10.82 -18.85
CA GLN A 43 -5.03 9.91 -17.74
C GLN A 43 -3.75 9.10 -17.55
N VAL A 44 -3.28 9.00 -16.32
CA VAL A 44 -2.21 8.07 -15.95
C VAL A 44 -2.82 7.00 -15.07
N SER A 45 -2.53 5.74 -15.37
CA SER A 45 -2.95 4.61 -14.55
C SER A 45 -1.71 3.88 -14.05
N CYS A 46 -1.70 3.48 -12.79
CA CYS A 46 -0.64 2.69 -12.18
C CYS A 46 -1.26 1.52 -11.43
N ARG A 47 -0.80 0.31 -11.72
CA ARG A 47 -1.12 -0.88 -10.95
C ARG A 47 -0.13 -1.01 -9.79
N LEU A 48 -0.66 -1.06 -8.59
CA LEU A 48 0.05 -1.41 -7.37
C LEU A 48 -0.22 -2.89 -7.07
N THR A 49 0.82 -3.70 -6.94
CA THR A 49 0.70 -5.10 -6.50
C THR A 49 1.44 -5.30 -5.18
N ILE A 50 0.72 -5.79 -4.17
CA ILE A 50 1.23 -6.13 -2.85
C ILE A 50 1.15 -7.65 -2.72
N PRO A 51 2.28 -8.39 -2.70
CA PRO A 51 2.29 -9.85 -2.74
C PRO A 51 2.09 -10.51 -1.36
N PHE A 52 1.46 -9.77 -0.45
CA PHE A 52 1.20 -10.22 0.91
C PHE A 52 -0.07 -9.57 1.42
N GLU A 53 -0.58 -10.13 2.52
CA GLU A 53 -1.77 -9.63 3.20
C GLU A 53 -1.66 -8.11 3.52
N PRO A 54 -2.70 -7.33 3.17
CA PRO A 54 -2.66 -5.86 3.22
C PRO A 54 -2.75 -5.29 4.64
N GLY A 55 -3.24 -6.07 5.59
CA GLY A 55 -3.33 -5.72 7.01
C GLY A 55 -1.96 -5.74 7.66
N TYR A 56 -1.70 -6.71 8.53
CA TYR A 56 -0.54 -6.65 9.43
C TYR A 56 0.79 -6.75 8.69
N LYS A 57 0.88 -7.60 7.66
CA LYS A 57 2.15 -7.86 6.98
C LYS A 57 2.59 -6.64 6.16
N PHE A 58 1.71 -6.07 5.34
CA PHE A 58 2.03 -4.83 4.62
C PHE A 58 2.29 -3.65 5.56
N THR A 59 1.47 -3.49 6.62
CA THR A 59 1.64 -2.40 7.59
C THR A 59 2.99 -2.50 8.30
N SER A 60 3.36 -3.68 8.80
CA SER A 60 4.63 -3.89 9.50
C SER A 60 5.84 -3.64 8.59
N ILE A 61 5.80 -4.06 7.32
CA ILE A 61 6.83 -3.74 6.33
C ILE A 61 6.93 -2.23 6.13
N SER A 62 5.79 -1.56 5.88
CA SER A 62 5.76 -0.12 5.62
C SER A 62 6.33 0.71 6.78
N VAL A 63 5.93 0.38 8.01
CA VAL A 63 6.44 1.04 9.23
C VAL A 63 7.93 0.75 9.42
N SER A 64 8.37 -0.49 9.22
CA SER A 64 9.78 -0.87 9.39
C SER A 64 10.68 -0.17 8.39
N GLU A 65 10.29 -0.13 7.12
CA GLU A 65 11.10 0.51 6.06
C GLU A 65 11.17 2.03 6.23
N ALA A 66 10.07 2.68 6.62
CA ALA A 66 10.07 4.09 6.98
C ALA A 66 10.97 4.37 8.20
N SER A 67 10.96 3.49 9.21
CA SER A 67 11.79 3.62 10.42
C SER A 67 13.29 3.50 10.09
N VAL A 68 13.67 2.61 9.16
CA VAL A 68 15.07 2.48 8.71
C VAL A 68 15.54 3.76 8.00
N LEU A 69 14.70 4.37 7.17
CA LEU A 69 15.03 5.65 6.53
C LEU A 69 15.19 6.77 7.56
N LEU A 70 14.26 6.83 8.53
CA LEU A 70 14.33 7.80 9.62
C LEU A 70 15.61 7.66 10.44
N ALA A 71 16.01 6.43 10.80
CA ALA A 71 17.24 6.18 11.55
C ALA A 71 18.52 6.58 10.77
N LYS A 72 18.44 6.67 9.44
CA LYS A 72 19.53 7.08 8.55
C LYS A 72 19.47 8.55 8.14
N ALA A 73 18.38 9.25 8.47
CA ALA A 73 18.08 10.57 7.94
C ALA A 73 19.17 11.61 8.25
N ASP A 74 19.58 11.72 9.53
CA ASP A 74 20.55 12.73 9.97
C ASP A 74 21.95 12.52 9.37
N LYS A 75 22.34 11.26 9.14
CA LYS A 75 23.67 10.92 8.62
C LYS A 75 23.81 11.16 7.12
N HIS A 76 22.70 11.20 6.40
CA HIS A 76 22.70 11.19 4.94
C HIS A 76 21.86 12.31 4.31
N ASP A 77 21.39 13.28 5.11
CA ASP A 77 20.55 14.41 4.66
C ASP A 77 19.36 13.94 3.81
N LEU A 78 18.68 12.87 4.27
CA LEU A 78 17.64 12.18 3.50
C LEU A 78 16.27 12.87 3.55
N ILE A 79 16.04 13.74 4.54
CA ILE A 79 14.74 14.40 4.71
C ILE A 79 14.72 15.66 3.85
N LYS A 80 13.94 15.62 2.77
CA LYS A 80 13.81 16.75 1.84
C LYS A 80 12.98 17.90 2.41
N ALA A 81 11.97 17.58 3.22
CA ALA A 81 11.07 18.56 3.81
C ALA A 81 11.67 19.21 5.06
N LYS A 82 11.77 20.54 5.06
CA LYS A 82 12.50 21.29 6.11
C LYS A 82 11.69 21.65 7.36
N LYS A 83 10.37 21.45 7.36
CA LYS A 83 9.47 21.80 8.48
C LYS A 83 8.06 21.22 8.30
N GLY A 84 7.34 21.04 9.40
CA GLY A 84 5.92 20.66 9.43
C GLY A 84 5.65 19.26 9.99
N CYS A 85 4.39 18.82 9.91
CA CYS A 85 3.99 17.44 10.16
C CYS A 85 4.17 16.65 8.88
N LEU A 86 5.13 15.73 8.86
CA LEU A 86 5.56 15.03 7.65
C LEU A 86 5.13 13.56 7.70
N THR A 87 4.84 13.00 6.52
CA THR A 87 4.59 11.58 6.34
C THR A 87 5.83 10.92 5.75
N ALA A 88 5.94 9.60 5.83
CA ALA A 88 7.06 8.89 5.19
C ALA A 88 7.15 9.20 3.69
N ALA A 89 6.01 9.34 3.01
CA ALA A 89 5.94 9.70 1.60
C ALA A 89 6.50 11.10 1.32
N SER A 90 6.17 12.11 2.14
CA SER A 90 6.68 13.48 1.94
C SER A 90 8.10 13.70 2.50
N CYS A 91 8.56 12.87 3.43
CA CYS A 91 9.93 12.93 3.96
C CYS A 91 10.94 12.36 2.98
N PHE A 92 10.63 11.19 2.41
CA PHE A 92 11.62 10.34 1.74
C PHE A 92 11.39 10.15 0.24
N GLU A 93 10.24 10.60 -0.28
CA GLU A 93 9.93 10.61 -1.72
C GLU A 93 10.22 9.25 -2.39
N GLU A 94 11.12 9.21 -3.38
CA GLU A 94 11.47 8.00 -4.12
C GLU A 94 12.16 6.94 -3.24
N LEU A 95 12.88 7.34 -2.18
CA LEU A 95 13.62 6.40 -1.34
C LEU A 95 12.69 5.41 -0.62
N ILE A 96 11.50 5.85 -0.19
CA ILE A 96 10.55 4.91 0.42
C ILE A 96 9.96 3.97 -0.63
N VAL A 97 9.74 4.44 -1.86
CA VAL A 97 9.27 3.60 -2.99
C VAL A 97 10.29 2.51 -3.30
N GLU A 98 11.56 2.86 -3.43
CA GLU A 98 12.67 1.91 -3.68
C GLU A 98 12.73 0.81 -2.60
N ARG A 99 12.61 1.21 -1.33
CA ARG A 99 12.64 0.26 -0.22
C ARG A 99 11.45 -0.67 -0.22
N LEU A 100 10.24 -0.15 -0.43
CA LEU A 100 9.03 -0.95 -0.54
C LEU A 100 9.13 -1.91 -1.73
N SER A 101 9.67 -1.46 -2.86
CA SER A 101 9.90 -2.32 -4.02
C SER A 101 10.94 -3.41 -3.79
N SER A 102 11.98 -3.14 -2.99
CA SER A 102 12.92 -4.18 -2.55
C SER A 102 12.27 -5.28 -1.69
N ARG A 103 11.07 -5.03 -1.15
CA ARG A 103 10.25 -6.01 -0.43
C ARG A 103 9.21 -6.72 -1.31
N GLY A 104 9.23 -6.45 -2.61
CA GLY A 104 8.34 -7.10 -3.58
C GLY A 104 7.07 -6.32 -3.90
N ILE A 105 6.89 -5.10 -3.38
CA ILE A 105 5.78 -4.22 -3.78
C ILE A 105 6.06 -3.66 -5.17
N LYS A 106 5.13 -3.86 -6.10
CA LYS A 106 5.32 -3.48 -7.49
C LYS A 106 4.44 -2.29 -7.85
N TRP A 107 4.99 -1.42 -8.69
CA TRP A 107 4.33 -0.26 -9.26
C TRP A 107 4.52 -0.35 -10.77
N GLU A 108 3.43 -0.50 -11.52
CA GLU A 108 3.45 -0.69 -12.97
C GLU A 108 2.59 0.39 -13.63
N PHE A 109 3.21 1.33 -14.34
CA PHE A 109 2.47 2.27 -15.18
C PHE A 109 1.80 1.51 -16.31
N LEU A 110 0.51 1.80 -16.53
CA LEU A 110 -0.28 1.21 -17.59
C LEU A 110 -0.39 2.23 -18.72
N ASP A 111 -0.13 1.76 -19.95
CA ASP A 111 -0.28 2.54 -21.19
C ASP A 111 -1.74 2.84 -21.53
#